data_AF-A0A8K0D632-F1
#
_entry.id   AF-A0A8K0D632-F1
#
_cell.length_a   1.000
_cell.length_b   1.000
_cell.length_c   1.000
_cell.angle_alpha   90.00
_cell.angle_beta   90.00
_cell.angle_gamma   90.00
#
_symmetry.space_group_name_H-M   'P 1'
#
loop_
_entity.id
_entity.type
_entity.pdbx_description
1 polymer ?
#
loop_
_entity_poly.entity_id
_entity_poly.type
_entity_poly.pdbx_seq_one_letter_code
_entity_poly.pdbx_strand_id
1 'polypeptide(L)'
;MKLLTTLLLGVCLAVSVTNAKPSPKECKCWDGYEPKIGADGPECSGISILRTVPCNESQPPQCKCSGNVTGILKDETGIWCSTYAEGKETKRWECENKDEWNKFYEEYPDYKR
;
A
#
# COMPACT_ATOMS: atom_id res chain seq x y z
N MET A 1 20.18 -60.04 20.37
CA MET A 1 20.09 -59.43 21.72
C MET A 1 21.25 -58.45 21.89
N LYS A 2 21.00 -57.24 22.44
CA LYS A 2 21.76 -55.96 22.34
C LYS A 2 21.23 -55.10 21.18
N LEU A 3 20.18 -54.27 21.32
CA LEU A 3 20.02 -53.06 22.16
C LEU A 3 21.22 -52.12 22.03
N LEU A 4 21.11 -51.09 21.20
CA LEU A 4 21.52 -49.73 21.55
C LEU A 4 20.91 -48.70 20.57
N THR A 5 19.85 -48.08 21.05
CA THR A 5 19.39 -46.73 20.74
C THR A 5 20.55 -45.73 20.61
N THR A 6 20.63 -44.98 19.51
CA THR A 6 21.33 -43.69 19.51
C THR A 6 20.53 -42.66 18.74
N LEU A 7 19.62 -42.07 19.50
CA LEU A 7 19.01 -40.76 19.36
C LEU A 7 20.06 -39.73 18.88
N LEU A 8 20.01 -39.31 17.61
CA LEU A 8 20.73 -38.12 17.13
C LEU A 8 19.72 -37.01 16.87
N LEU A 9 19.44 -36.34 17.99
CA LEU A 9 18.68 -35.12 18.12
C LEU A 9 19.39 -33.98 17.37
N GLY A 10 18.66 -33.36 16.45
CA GLY A 10 18.51 -31.90 16.32
C GLY A 10 19.74 -31.00 16.27
N VAL A 11 19.97 -30.42 15.09
CA VAL A 11 20.26 -28.98 14.96
C VAL A 11 19.50 -28.46 13.73
N CYS A 12 18.21 -28.18 13.86
CA CYS A 12 17.54 -27.26 12.94
C CYS A 12 17.96 -25.85 13.35
N LEU A 13 18.98 -25.31 12.69
CA LEU A 13 19.30 -23.88 12.75
C LEU A 13 18.12 -23.10 12.16
N ALA A 14 17.20 -22.69 13.02
CA ALA A 14 16.20 -21.71 12.67
C ALA A 14 16.91 -20.36 12.47
N VAL A 15 17.25 -20.04 11.23
CA VAL A 15 17.72 -18.70 10.86
C VAL A 15 16.51 -17.77 10.99
N SER A 16 16.40 -17.12 12.14
CA SER A 16 15.40 -16.07 12.35
C SER A 16 15.81 -14.87 11.49
N VAL A 17 15.18 -14.70 10.34
CA VAL A 17 15.29 -13.46 9.57
C VAL A 17 14.59 -12.36 10.38
N THR A 18 15.35 -11.63 11.18
CA THR A 18 14.85 -10.42 11.83
C THR A 18 14.76 -9.33 10.78
N ASN A 19 13.56 -9.08 10.25
CA ASN A 19 13.28 -7.87 9.49
C ASN A 19 13.49 -6.68 10.43
N ALA A 20 14.66 -6.06 10.38
CA ALA A 20 14.92 -4.84 11.13
C ALA A 20 13.93 -3.78 10.65
N LYS A 21 13.14 -3.22 11.58
CA LYS A 21 12.25 -2.11 11.24
C LYS A 21 13.12 -0.95 10.75
N PRO A 22 12.78 -0.31 9.62
CA PRO A 22 13.53 0.84 9.14
C PRO A 22 13.59 1.91 10.23
N SER A 23 14.66 2.69 10.26
CA SER A 23 14.72 3.84 11.16
C SER A 23 13.84 4.98 10.59
N PRO A 24 13.29 5.89 11.42
CA PRO A 24 12.50 7.02 10.92
C PRO A 24 13.27 7.91 9.93
N LYS A 25 14.61 7.92 9.98
CA LYS A 25 15.45 8.69 9.05
C LYS A 25 15.53 8.08 7.64
N GLU A 26 15.20 6.80 7.50
CA GLU A 26 15.19 6.08 6.22
C GLU A 26 13.79 6.04 5.60
N CYS A 27 12.82 6.72 6.23
CA CYS A 27 11.45 6.69 5.82
C CYS A 27 11.15 7.74 4.74
N LYS A 28 10.81 7.27 3.54
CA LYS A 28 10.37 8.11 2.43
C LYS A 28 8.86 8.12 2.37
N CYS A 29 8.29 9.31 2.43
CA CYS A 29 6.85 9.55 2.40
C CYS A 29 6.45 10.23 1.08
N TRP A 30 5.18 10.08 0.72
CA TRP A 30 4.60 10.79 -0.41
C TRP A 30 4.55 12.31 -0.16
N ASP A 31 4.38 13.07 -1.23
CA ASP A 31 4.16 14.51 -1.11
C ASP A 31 2.94 14.81 -0.22
N GLY A 32 3.10 15.75 0.72
CA GLY A 32 2.08 16.09 1.70
C GLY A 32 1.97 15.14 2.90
N TYR A 33 2.94 14.23 3.06
CA TYR A 33 3.08 13.35 4.21
C TYR A 33 4.43 13.55 4.90
N GLU A 34 4.47 13.32 6.21
CA GLU A 34 5.69 13.39 7.03
C GLU A 34 5.93 12.07 7.77
N PRO A 35 7.21 11.67 7.95
CA PRO A 35 7.55 10.48 8.71
C PRO A 35 7.26 10.70 10.21
N LYS A 36 6.57 9.76 10.83
CA LYS A 36 6.27 9.72 12.27
C LYS A 36 6.55 8.34 12.84
N ILE A 37 6.71 8.26 14.15
CA ILE A 37 6.77 6.98 14.87
C ILE A 37 5.35 6.62 15.29
N GLY A 38 4.76 5.67 14.58
CA GLY A 38 3.50 5.04 14.93
C GLY A 38 3.69 3.90 15.92
N ALA A 39 2.58 3.24 16.29
CA ALA A 39 2.59 2.11 17.22
C ALA A 39 3.40 0.92 16.68
N ASP A 40 3.37 0.70 15.36
CA ASP A 40 3.99 -0.45 14.70
C ASP A 40 5.36 -0.15 14.09
N GLY A 41 5.88 1.08 14.24
CA GLY A 41 7.14 1.53 13.66
C GLY A 41 6.99 2.85 12.91
N PRO A 42 7.98 3.23 12.08
CA PRO A 42 7.84 4.43 11.26
C PRO A 42 6.68 4.29 10.27
N GLU A 43 5.95 5.38 10.11
CA GLU A 43 4.81 5.52 9.21
C GLU A 43 4.81 6.92 8.60
N CYS A 44 4.06 7.10 7.52
CA CYS A 44 3.89 8.39 6.87
C CYS A 44 2.50 8.94 7.20
N SER A 45 2.44 10.08 7.88
CA SER A 45 1.21 10.77 8.28
C SER A 45 0.95 11.96 7.38
N GLY A 46 -0.28 12.07 6.87
CA GLY A 46 -0.69 13.24 6.08
C GLY A 46 -0.63 14.52 6.91
N ILE A 47 -0.13 15.61 6.30
CA ILE A 47 0.01 16.92 6.96
C ILE A 47 -1.35 17.60 7.09
N SER A 48 -2.17 17.54 6.04
CA SER A 48 -3.50 18.18 5.98
C SER A 48 -4.66 17.18 5.89
N ILE A 49 -4.36 15.88 5.95
CA ILE A 49 -5.35 14.79 5.88
C ILE A 49 -5.10 13.80 7.01
N LEU A 50 -6.17 13.30 7.62
CA LEU A 50 -6.11 12.29 8.68
C LEU A 50 -5.94 10.89 8.07
N ARG A 51 -4.84 10.69 7.36
CA ARG A 51 -4.48 9.42 6.74
C ARG A 51 -3.03 9.08 7.06
N THR A 52 -2.81 7.83 7.44
CA THR A 52 -1.50 7.24 7.63
C THR A 52 -1.28 6.15 6.59
N VAL A 53 -0.06 6.05 6.07
CA VAL A 53 0.38 4.96 5.18
C VAL A 53 1.69 4.36 5.68
N PRO A 54 2.00 3.10 5.32
CA PRO A 54 3.27 2.49 5.67
C PRO A 54 4.46 3.31 5.19
N CYS A 55 5.57 3.19 5.91
CA CYS A 55 6.82 3.78 5.50
C CYS A 55 7.33 3.18 4.19
N ASN A 56 7.86 4.00 3.28
CA ASN A 56 8.35 3.56 1.96
C ASN A 56 7.27 2.90 1.09
N GLU A 57 6.00 3.16 1.36
CA GLU A 57 4.88 2.69 0.53
C GLU A 57 4.94 3.30 -0.88
N SER A 58 4.64 2.51 -1.90
CA SER A 58 4.61 2.97 -3.29
C SER A 58 3.46 3.94 -3.53
N GLN A 59 3.74 5.09 -4.15
CA GLN A 59 2.72 6.08 -4.45
C GLN A 59 1.93 5.70 -5.71
N PRO A 60 0.61 5.45 -5.62
CA PRO A 60 -0.20 5.20 -6.80
C PRO A 60 -0.31 6.47 -7.66
N PRO A 61 -0.46 6.34 -8.99
CA PRO A 61 -0.72 7.48 -9.85
C PRO A 61 -2.05 8.17 -9.47
N GLN A 62 -2.12 9.48 -9.67
CA GLN A 62 -3.37 10.23 -9.48
C GLN A 62 -4.32 9.94 -10.65
N CYS A 63 -5.60 9.68 -10.37
CA CYS A 63 -6.59 9.45 -11.42
C CYS A 63 -6.79 10.73 -12.25
N LYS A 64 -6.56 10.65 -13.57
CA LYS A 64 -6.81 11.76 -14.50
C LYS A 64 -8.21 11.64 -15.07
N CYS A 65 -8.95 12.76 -15.03
CA CYS A 65 -10.34 12.82 -15.43
C CYS A 65 -10.61 14.11 -16.22
N SER A 66 -11.29 14.00 -17.35
CA SER A 66 -11.81 15.15 -18.10
C SER A 66 -13.26 15.46 -17.72
N GLY A 67 -13.67 16.72 -17.94
CA GLY A 67 -15.02 17.19 -17.63
C GLY A 67 -15.19 17.67 -16.18
N ASN A 68 -16.45 17.89 -15.78
CA ASN A 68 -16.81 18.46 -14.47
C ASN A 68 -16.80 17.40 -13.37
N VAL A 69 -15.63 16.92 -12.99
CA VAL A 69 -15.45 15.89 -11.96
C VAL A 69 -15.67 16.49 -10.58
N THR A 70 -16.41 15.79 -9.72
CA THR A 70 -16.63 16.20 -8.34
C THR A 70 -16.10 15.20 -7.33
N GLY A 71 -15.61 14.03 -7.77
CA GLY A 71 -15.02 13.03 -6.88
C GLY A 71 -14.22 11.97 -7.63
N ILE A 72 -13.29 11.35 -6.88
CA ILE A 72 -12.60 10.12 -7.27
C ILE A 72 -13.06 9.03 -6.31
N LEU A 73 -13.56 7.93 -6.86
CA LEU A 73 -14.05 6.79 -6.09
C LEU A 73 -13.11 5.61 -6.27
N LYS A 74 -12.86 4.87 -5.19
CA LYS A 74 -12.19 3.57 -5.23
C LYS A 74 -13.15 2.53 -4.66
N ASP A 75 -13.40 1.47 -5.41
CA ASP A 75 -14.15 0.30 -4.98
C ASP A 75 -13.44 -0.99 -5.44
N GLU A 76 -14.04 -2.14 -5.16
CA GLU A 76 -13.50 -3.47 -5.53
C GLU A 76 -13.30 -3.64 -7.05
N THR A 77 -13.98 -2.82 -7.85
CA THR A 77 -13.91 -2.90 -9.32
C THR A 77 -12.90 -1.94 -9.92
N GLY A 78 -12.37 -0.99 -9.14
CA GLY A 78 -11.28 -0.11 -9.58
C GLY A 78 -11.36 1.30 -9.02
N ILE A 79 -10.73 2.22 -9.76
CA ILE A 79 -10.68 3.65 -9.42
C ILE A 79 -11.36 4.42 -10.54
N TRP A 80 -12.26 5.33 -10.16
CA TRP A 80 -13.23 5.94 -11.03
C TRP A 80 -13.28 7.46 -10.85
N CYS A 81 -13.46 8.15 -11.97
CA CYS A 81 -13.93 9.52 -12.01
C CYS A 81 -15.44 9.52 -11.79
N SER A 82 -15.94 10.42 -10.94
CA SER A 82 -17.36 10.50 -10.64
C SER A 82 -17.88 11.94 -10.57
N THR A 83 -19.13 12.13 -10.97
CA THR A 83 -19.88 13.37 -10.75
C THR A 83 -21.05 13.13 -9.82
N TYR A 84 -21.28 14.07 -8.92
CA TYR A 84 -22.39 14.07 -7.98
C TYR A 84 -23.28 15.28 -8.19
N ALA A 85 -24.59 15.07 -8.11
CA ALA A 85 -25.58 16.14 -8.01
C ALA A 85 -26.56 15.78 -6.89
N GLU A 86 -26.85 16.74 -6.01
CA GLU A 86 -27.78 16.56 -4.88
C GLU A 86 -27.44 15.33 -4.01
N GLY A 87 -26.15 15.07 -3.81
CA GLY A 87 -25.65 13.95 -3.00
C GLY A 87 -25.73 12.57 -3.67
N LYS A 88 -26.17 12.50 -4.95
CA LYS A 88 -26.25 11.24 -5.71
C LYS A 88 -25.20 11.22 -6.83
N GLU A 89 -24.59 10.06 -7.03
CA GLU A 89 -23.70 9.82 -8.18
C GLU A 89 -24.54 9.85 -9.47
N THR A 90 -24.20 10.76 -10.38
CA THR A 90 -24.90 10.94 -11.66
C THR A 90 -24.13 10.34 -12.84
N LYS A 91 -22.80 10.26 -12.74
CA LYS A 91 -21.95 9.66 -13.78
C LYS A 91 -20.71 9.07 -13.14
N ARG A 92 -20.31 7.90 -13.64
CA ARG A 92 -19.06 7.21 -13.32
C ARG A 92 -18.34 6.83 -14.60
N TRP A 93 -17.02 7.02 -14.65
CA TRP A 93 -16.18 6.55 -15.76
C TRP A 93 -14.76 6.28 -15.28
N GLU A 94 -14.00 5.54 -16.08
CA GLU A 94 -12.64 5.12 -15.73
C GLU A 94 -11.65 6.29 -15.76
N CYS A 95 -10.57 6.17 -14.98
CA CYS A 95 -9.43 7.08 -15.11
C CYS A 95 -8.84 7.04 -16.53
N GLU A 96 -8.50 8.21 -17.05
CA GLU A 96 -8.00 8.37 -18.43
C GLU A 96 -6.54 7.94 -18.56
N ASN A 97 -5.76 8.00 -17.47
CA ASN A 97 -4.36 7.58 -17.42
C ASN A 97 -4.20 6.06 -17.20
N LYS A 98 -4.89 5.25 -18.01
CA LYS A 98 -4.86 3.78 -17.91
C LYS A 98 -3.45 3.22 -18.01
N ASP A 99 -2.60 3.78 -18.86
CA ASP A 99 -1.24 3.29 -19.06
C ASP A 99 -0.36 3.48 -17.83
N GLU A 100 -0.56 4.56 -17.06
CA GLU A 100 0.16 4.79 -15.80
C GLU A 100 -0.28 3.77 -14.75
N TRP A 101 -1.59 3.53 -14.66
CA TRP A 101 -2.16 2.52 -13.76
C TRP A 101 -1.72 1.10 -14.11
N ASN A 102 -1.72 0.73 -15.39
CA ASN A 102 -1.30 -0.59 -15.84
C ASN A 102 0.16 -0.86 -15.47
N LYS A 103 1.06 0.10 -15.73
CA LYS A 103 2.47 0.00 -15.33
C LYS A 103 2.62 -0.13 -13.82
N PHE A 104 1.85 0.65 -13.05
CA PHE A 104 1.87 0.57 -11.59
C PHE A 104 1.41 -0.81 -11.10
N TYR A 105 0.36 -1.40 -11.69
CA TYR A 105 -0.10 -2.73 -11.33
C TYR A 105 0.83 -3.85 -11.76
N GLU A 106 1.61 -3.67 -12.83
CA GLU A 106 2.66 -4.60 -13.22
C GLU A 106 3.81 -4.62 -12.18
N GLU A 107 4.17 -3.46 -11.64
CA GLU A 107 5.22 -3.32 -10.62
C GLU A 107 4.72 -3.71 -9.20
N TYR A 108 3.45 -3.42 -8.90
CA TYR A 108 2.83 -3.62 -7.59
C TYR A 108 1.51 -4.40 -7.72
N PRO A 109 1.56 -5.71 -8.03
CA PRO A 109 0.36 -6.52 -8.31
C PRO A 109 -0.60 -6.63 -7.11
N ASP A 110 -0.07 -6.51 -5.89
CA ASP A 110 -0.87 -6.52 -4.65
C ASP A 110 -1.81 -5.31 -4.53
N TYR A 111 -1.58 -4.23 -5.28
CA TYR A 111 -2.43 -3.05 -5.23
C TYR A 111 -3.77 -3.22 -5.96
N LYS A 112 -3.85 -4.21 -6.88
CA LYS A 112 -5.06 -4.47 -7.68
C LYS A 112 -6.18 -5.17 -6.89
N ARG A 113 -5.93 -5.51 -5.62
CA ARG A 113 -6.83 -6.28 -4.75
C ARG A 113 -7.99 -5.47 -4.20
#